data_AF-A0A9D2JIG1-F1
#
_entry.id   AF-A0A9D2JIG1-F1
#
_cell.length_a   1.000
_cell.length_b   1.000
_cell.length_c   1.000
_cell.angle_alpha   90.00
_cell.angle_beta   90.00
_cell.angle_gamma   90.00
#
_symmetry.space_group_name_H-M   'P 1'
#
loop_
_entity.id
_entity.type
_entity.pdbx_description
1 polymer ?
#
loop_
_entity_poly.entity_id
_entity_poly.type
_entity_poly.pdbx_seq_one_letter_code
_entity_poly.pdbx_strand_id
1 'polypeptide(L)' 'VLNEREDPIVFVLWGKPAQQKTTMIDATKHIIIQSFHPSPLSASRGFFGSKPFSKVNDALISLGKQPIDWQIPE' A
#
# COMPACT_ATOMS: atom_id res chain seq x y z
N VAL A 1 5.69 2.17 -16.40
CA VAL A 1 4.67 3.21 -16.71
C VAL A 1 3.46 3.13 -15.75
N LEU A 2 3.67 2.96 -14.45
CA LEU A 2 2.54 2.94 -13.48
C LEU A 2 2.24 4.35 -12.94
N ASN A 3 3.29 5.12 -12.64
CA ASN A 3 3.20 6.48 -12.12
C ASN A 3 2.50 7.48 -13.06
N GLU A 4 2.48 7.16 -14.36
CA GLU A 4 1.90 8.05 -15.38
C GLU A 4 0.40 7.83 -15.56
N ARG A 5 -0.17 6.72 -15.07
CA ARG A 5 -1.59 6.41 -15.24
C ARG A 5 -2.46 7.50 -14.62
N GLU A 6 -3.41 8.03 -15.38
CA GLU A 6 -4.35 9.05 -14.89
C GLU A 6 -5.11 8.59 -13.66
N ASP A 7 -5.54 7.32 -13.65
CA ASP A 7 -6.25 6.75 -12.53
C ASP A 7 -5.34 6.58 -11.30
N PRO A 8 -5.69 7.17 -10.13
CA PRO A 8 -4.90 7.03 -8.92
C PRO A 8 -4.70 5.57 -8.49
N ILE A 9 -3.46 5.22 -8.15
CA ILE A 9 -3.04 3.90 -7.68
C ILE A 9 -2.72 3.99 -6.18
N VAL A 10 -3.06 2.95 -5.44
CA VAL A 10 -2.58 2.75 -4.05
C VAL A 10 -1.35 1.84 -4.08
N PHE A 11 -0.18 2.37 -3.74
CA PHE A 11 1.07 1.62 -3.66
C PHE A 11 1.31 1.14 -2.23
N VAL A 12 1.47 -0.17 -2.04
CA VAL A 12 1.81 -0.77 -0.74
C VAL A 12 3.29 -1.16 -0.73
N LEU A 13 4.08 -0.50 0.12
CA LEU A 13 5.54 -0.64 0.17
C LEU A 13 5.99 -1.23 1.51
N TRP A 14 6.30 -2.52 1.50
CA TRP A 14 6.75 -3.26 2.68
C TRP A 14 8.28 -3.37 2.73
N GLY A 15 8.87 -2.76 3.77
CA GLY A 15 10.31 -2.78 4.00
C GLY A 15 11.11 -1.73 3.23
N LYS A 16 12.34 -1.47 3.70
CA LYS A 16 13.20 -0.39 3.23
C LYS A 16 13.45 -0.39 1.71
N PRO A 17 13.75 -1.52 1.04
CA PRO A 17 13.98 -1.53 -0.41
C PRO A 17 12.73 -1.11 -1.20
N ALA A 18 11.54 -1.51 -0.77
CA ALA A 18 10.28 -1.09 -1.40
C ALA A 18 10.02 0.39 -1.13
N GLN A 19 10.23 0.85 0.10
CA GLN A 19 10.06 2.26 0.48
C GLN A 19 11.01 3.20 -0.26
N GLN A 20 12.18 2.76 -0.69
CA GLN A 20 13.08 3.58 -1.53
C GLN A 20 12.47 3.90 -2.91
N LYS A 21 11.45 3.17 -3.36
CA LYS A 21 10.75 3.45 -4.63
C LYS A 21 9.78 4.62 -4.53
N THR A 22 9.54 5.20 -3.35
CA THR A 22 8.69 6.40 -3.22
C THR A 22 9.20 7.57 -4.04
N THR A 23 10.50 7.68 -4.27
CA THR A 23 11.10 8.72 -5.12
C THR A 23 10.67 8.63 -6.59
N MET A 24 10.12 7.49 -7.00
CA MET A 24 9.60 7.24 -8.35
C MET A 24 8.08 7.36 -8.42
N ILE A 25 7.41 7.71 -7.31
CA ILE A 25 5.95 7.78 -7.19
C ILE A 25 5.55 9.23 -6.91
N ASP A 26 4.65 9.76 -7.73
CA ASP A 26 4.02 11.06 -7.51
C ASP A 26 2.96 10.93 -6.42
N ALA A 27 3.33 11.32 -5.19
CA ALA A 27 2.46 11.27 -4.02
C ALA A 27 1.34 12.33 -4.03
N THR A 28 1.33 13.26 -4.99
CA THR A 28 0.20 14.19 -5.18
C THR A 28 -0.95 13.54 -5.94
N LYS A 29 -0.65 12.49 -6.72
CA LYS A 29 -1.58 11.76 -7.57
C LYS A 29 -1.92 10.37 -7.04
N HIS A 30 -0.96 9.72 -6.38
CA HIS A 30 -1.08 8.35 -5.91
C HIS A 30 -0.97 8.28 -4.40
N ILE A 31 -1.57 7.23 -3.81
CA ILE A 31 -1.55 7.01 -2.37
C ILE A 31 -0.47 5.97 -2.05
N ILE A 32 0.34 6.24 -1.03
CA ILE A 32 1.43 5.34 -0.63
C ILE A 32 1.17 4.86 0.80
N ILE A 33 1.12 3.55 0.98
CA ILE A 33 1.01 2.88 2.29
C ILE A 33 2.33 2.18 2.57
N GLN A 34 2.97 2.53 3.69
CA GLN A 34 4.27 1.97 4.06
C GLN A 34 4.20 1.25 5.40
N SER A 35 4.91 0.13 5.51
CA SER A 35 5.16 -0.55 6.78
C SER A 35 6.47 -1.34 6.75
N PHE A 36 6.85 -1.93 7.88
CA PHE A 36 7.91 -2.94 7.90
C PHE A 36 7.55 -4.14 7.02
N HIS A 37 8.56 -4.89 6.61
CA HIS A 37 8.38 -6.09 5.79
C HIS A 37 7.73 -7.23 6.60
N PRO A 38 6.84 -8.05 6.01
CA PRO A 38 6.19 -9.19 6.67
C PRO A 38 7.12 -10.32 7.11
N SER A 39 8.38 -10.30 6.68
CA SER A 39 9.38 -11.30 7.09
C SER A 39 9.51 -11.36 8.62
N PRO A 40 9.67 -12.55 9.22
CA PRO A 40 9.86 -12.71 10.67
C PRO A 40 10.95 -11.82 11.26
N LEU A 41 11.99 -11.50 10.47
CA LEU A 41 13.11 -10.64 10.89
C LEU A 41 12.68 -9.20 11.23
N SER A 42 11.55 -8.73 10.68
CA SER A 42 11.09 -7.34 10.83
C SER A 42 9.62 -7.17 11.17
N ALA A 43 8.81 -8.22 11.11
CA ALA A 43 7.35 -8.11 11.22
C ALA A 43 6.90 -7.53 12.57
N SER A 44 7.56 -7.95 13.66
CA SER A 44 7.29 -7.45 15.02
C SER A 44 7.61 -5.96 15.21
N ARG A 45 8.44 -5.37 14.35
CA ARG A 45 8.83 -3.96 14.43
C ARG A 45 7.74 -3.00 13.92
N GLY A 46 6.66 -3.53 13.34
CA GLY A 46 5.52 -2.71 12.89
C GLY A 46 4.85 -3.17 11.60
N PHE A 47 5.03 -4.41 11.16
CA PHE A 47 4.13 -5.00 10.15
C PHE A 47 2.84 -5.46 10.82
N PHE A 48 2.93 -6.18 11.95
CA PHE A 48 1.76 -6.50 12.75
C PHE A 48 1.13 -5.22 13.30
N GLY A 49 -0.20 -5.11 13.18
CA GLY A 49 -0.94 -3.88 13.51
C GLY A 49 -0.91 -2.79 12.42
N SER A 50 -0.14 -2.96 11.33
CA SER A 50 -0.09 -1.95 10.25
C SER A 50 -1.38 -1.83 9.45
N LYS A 51 -2.23 -2.88 9.46
CA LYS A 51 -3.54 -2.97 8.80
C LYS A 51 -3.51 -2.52 7.32
N PRO A 52 -2.63 -3.09 6.47
CA PRO A 52 -2.43 -2.57 5.13
C PRO A 52 -3.68 -2.73 4.25
N PHE A 53 -4.39 -3.86 4.36
CA PHE A 53 -5.56 -4.16 3.54
C PHE A 53 -6.74 -3.22 3.79
N SER A 54 -7.07 -2.95 5.06
CA SER A 54 -8.14 -1.99 5.38
C SER A 54 -7.75 -0.58 4.96
N LYS A 55 -6.50 -0.16 5.17
CA LYS A 55 -6.00 1.14 4.70
C LYS A 55 -6.05 1.29 3.18
N VAL A 56 -5.80 0.22 2.43
CA VAL A 56 -5.99 0.23 0.96
C VAL A 56 -7.46 0.47 0.63
N ASN A 57 -8.38 -0.23 1.30
CA ASN A 57 -9.81 -0.03 1.07
C ASN A 57 -10.28 1.37 1.47
N ASP A 58 -9.81 1.91 2.60
CA ASP A 58 -10.10 3.29 3.02
C ASP A 58 -9.60 4.30 1.98
N ALA A 59 -8.40 4.09 1.44
CA ALA A 59 -7.84 4.90 0.36
C ALA A 59 -8.68 4.83 -0.92
N LEU A 60 -9.09 3.63 -1.35
CA LEU A 60 -9.96 3.44 -2.50
C LEU A 60 -11.31 4.13 -2.31
N ILE A 61 -11.93 3.98 -1.14
CA ILE A 61 -13.20 4.63 -0.79
C ILE A 61 -13.06 6.15 -0.83
N SER A 62 -11.97 6.72 -0.31
CA SER A 62 -11.70 8.18 -0.39
C SER A 62 -11.55 8.70 -1.83
N LEU A 63 -11.17 7.82 -2.76
CA LEU A 63 -11.08 8.09 -4.19
C LEU A 63 -12.39 7.78 -4.93
N GLY A 64 -13.47 7.42 -4.22
CA GLY A 64 -14.75 7.04 -4.81
C GLY A 64 -14.74 5.67 -5.52
N LYS A 65 -13.76 4.82 -5.21
CA LYS A 65 -13.59 3.49 -5.81
C LYS A 65 -14.17 2.40 -4.92
N GLN A 66 -14.53 1.28 -5.54
CA GLN A 66 -14.96 0.09 -4.82
C GLN A 66 -13.77 -0.49 -4.02
N PRO A 67 -13.98 -0.89 -2.76
CA PRO A 67 -12.96 -1.59 -1.97
C PRO A 67 -12.64 -2.94 -2.58
N ILE A 68 -11.44 -3.45 -2.32
CA ILE A 68 -11.02 -4.79 -2.73
C ILE A 68 -11.59 -5.80 -1.73
N ASP A 69 -12.18 -6.88 -2.24
CA ASP A 69 -12.44 -8.08 -1.46
C ASP A 69 -11.12 -8.84 -1.29
N TRP A 70 -10.61 -8.86 -0.07
CA TRP A 70 -9.35 -9.50 0.29
C TRP A 70 -9.53 -10.95 0.77
N GLN A 71 -10.76 -11.44 0.87
CA GLN A 71 -11.03 -12.79 1.33
C GLN A 71 -10.39 -13.80 0.38
N ILE A 72 -9.54 -14.65 0.92
CA ILE A 72 -8.96 -15.79 0.18
C ILE A 72 -9.93 -16.98 0.23
N PRO A 73 -9.91 -17.87 -0.77
CA PRO A 73 -10.63 -19.15 -0.69
C PRO A 73 -10.23 -19.96 0.54
N GLU A 74 -11.14 -20.80 1.03
CA GLU A 74 -10.85 -21.79 2.07
C GLU A 74 -9.92 -22.90 1.58
#